data_AF-A0A0F9QR66-F1
#
_entry.id   AF-A0A0F9QR66-F1
#
_cell.length_a   1.000
_cell.length_b   1.000
_cell.length_c   1.000
_cell.angle_alpha   90.00
_cell.angle_beta   90.00
_cell.angle_gamma   90.00
#
_symmetry.space_group_name_H-M   'P 1'
#
loop_
_entity.id
_entity.type
_entity.pdbx_description
1 polymer ?
#
loop_
_entity_poly.entity_id
_entity_poly.type
_entity_poly.pdbx_seq_one_letter_code
_entity_poly.pdbx_strand_id
1 'polypeptide(L)'
;MTEQMSLAVFDPIKAMLAELQKKDFSLVFDHTTPEGEKDLRSWVKRIRGYKGDIARMHKDVKAGALSFGRQVDAIKNELTTGADAIITERMKPLDEIEAKKRADAEAIVEAERVAAEKKEAEELAELKRREEEVAKKEAVIQEKERIEREKRIAAEAAEKARKEAEAKAEREKQAIIDAAAKEIADAEAKVKADAEEKEQIRLADEATARLEKQRTEQAEKRRIENKAHRQEIEIKVAQHLDLIVQNGQITSAIIDAIRDDKIPNVTINY
;
A
#
# COMPACT_ATOMS: atom_id res chain seq x y z
N MET A 1 79.63 46.99 53.42
CA MET A 1 79.51 47.26 54.87
C MET A 1 78.27 48.11 55.06
N THR A 2 77.18 47.50 55.53
CA THR A 2 75.98 48.24 55.94
C THR A 2 76.33 49.05 57.18
N GLU A 3 76.39 50.37 57.09
CA GLU A 3 76.13 51.20 58.25
C GLU A 3 74.78 50.73 58.81
N GLN A 4 74.79 50.05 59.95
CA GLN A 4 73.56 49.75 60.67
C GLN A 4 72.87 51.08 60.90
N MET A 5 71.77 51.32 60.19
CA MET A 5 70.84 52.42 60.44
C MET A 5 70.18 52.18 61.79
N SER A 6 70.93 52.42 62.84
CA SER A 6 70.55 52.17 64.21
C SER A 6 69.85 53.39 64.76
N LEU A 7 68.65 53.19 65.30
CA LEU A 7 67.95 54.22 66.06
C LEU A 7 68.71 54.62 67.34
N ALA A 8 69.76 53.88 67.71
CA ALA A 8 70.66 54.23 68.81
C ALA A 8 71.41 55.55 68.58
N VAL A 9 71.45 56.05 67.34
CA VAL A 9 71.98 57.41 67.04
C VAL A 9 71.25 58.51 67.81
N PHE A 10 70.01 58.27 68.25
CA PHE A 10 69.25 59.20 69.10
C PHE A 10 69.56 59.09 70.60
N ASP A 11 70.26 58.05 71.05
CA ASP A 11 70.47 57.80 72.48
C ASP A 11 71.28 58.89 73.20
N PRO A 12 72.33 59.49 72.60
CA PRO A 12 73.02 60.64 73.21
C PRO A 12 72.09 61.84 73.42
N ILE A 13 71.18 62.10 72.46
CA ILE A 13 70.20 63.18 72.56
C ILE A 13 69.15 62.87 73.64
N LYS A 14 68.69 61.61 73.75
CA LYS A 14 67.77 61.19 74.82
C LYS A 14 68.39 61.40 76.20
N ALA A 15 69.65 61.00 76.37
CA ALA A 15 70.39 61.20 77.61
C ALA A 15 70.54 62.70 77.95
N MET A 16 70.93 63.52 76.96
CA MET A 16 71.03 64.97 77.11
C MET A 16 69.69 65.59 77.50
N LEU A 17 68.57 65.19 76.87
CA LEU A 17 67.25 65.72 77.17
C LEU A 17 66.81 65.36 78.60
N ALA A 18 67.11 64.15 79.06
CA ALA A 18 66.84 63.73 80.43
C ALA A 18 67.63 64.56 81.45
N GLU A 19 68.89 64.90 81.17
CA GLU A 19 69.68 65.83 82.00
C GLU A 19 69.13 67.25 81.99
N LEU A 20 68.72 67.77 80.82
CA LEU A 20 68.12 69.09 80.70
C LEU A 20 66.80 69.19 81.49
N GLN A 21 65.98 68.13 81.46
CA GLN A 21 64.75 68.06 82.26
C GLN A 21 65.05 68.11 83.76
N LYS A 22 66.03 67.33 84.23
CA LYS A 22 66.46 67.39 85.65
C LYS A 22 66.92 68.79 86.04
N LYS A 23 67.69 69.46 85.18
CA LYS A 23 68.15 70.83 85.42
C LYS A 23 66.98 71.82 85.43
N ASP A 24 66.05 71.70 84.49
CA ASP A 24 64.84 72.54 84.41
C ASP A 24 64.00 72.46 85.69
N PHE A 25 63.77 71.25 86.21
CA PHE A 25 63.06 71.04 87.48
C PHE A 25 63.75 71.68 88.69
N SER A 26 65.08 71.82 88.64
CA SER A 26 65.87 72.40 89.74
C SER A 26 66.04 73.92 89.66
N LEU A 27 65.74 74.52 88.50
CA LEU A 27 65.94 75.94 88.27
C LEU A 27 64.70 76.73 88.69
N VAL A 28 64.88 77.70 89.57
CA VAL A 28 63.85 78.69 89.93
C VAL A 28 64.32 80.04 89.39
N PHE A 29 63.56 80.61 88.46
CA PHE A 29 63.85 81.92 87.88
C PHE A 29 62.92 82.98 88.49
N ASP A 30 63.48 84.02 89.11
CA ASP A 30 62.72 85.18 89.56
C ASP A 30 62.48 86.16 88.40
N HIS A 31 61.36 85.96 87.71
CA HIS A 31 60.96 86.75 86.54
C HIS A 31 60.51 88.19 86.88
N THR A 32 60.54 88.59 88.15
CA THR A 32 60.21 89.96 88.57
C THR A 32 61.42 90.89 88.54
N THR A 33 62.62 90.33 88.34
CA THR A 33 63.88 91.06 88.19
C THR A 33 64.41 91.01 86.74
N PRO A 34 65.09 92.07 86.26
CA PRO A 34 65.72 92.06 84.92
C PRO A 34 66.75 90.94 84.72
N GLU A 35 67.43 90.51 85.79
CA GLU A 35 68.42 89.44 85.75
C GLU A 35 67.75 88.07 85.58
N GLY A 36 66.72 87.76 86.37
CA GLY A 36 65.99 86.50 86.24
C GLY A 36 65.26 86.35 84.90
N GLU A 37 64.77 87.45 84.31
CA GLU A 37 64.22 87.45 82.95
C GLU A 37 65.28 87.10 81.89
N LYS A 38 66.49 87.67 82.01
CA LYS A 38 67.61 87.40 81.10
C LYS A 38 68.05 85.94 81.18
N ASP A 39 68.11 85.37 82.38
CA ASP A 39 68.49 83.98 82.59
C ASP A 39 67.46 83.00 82.03
N LEU A 40 66.16 83.27 82.24
CA LEU A 40 65.08 82.51 81.64
C LEU A 40 65.15 82.55 80.10
N ARG A 41 65.32 83.75 79.50
CA ARG A 41 65.46 83.91 78.04
C ARG A 41 66.68 83.13 77.50
N SER A 42 67.79 83.14 78.23
CA SER A 42 69.01 82.40 77.87
C SER A 42 68.78 80.88 77.92
N TRP A 43 68.13 80.38 78.98
CA TRP A 43 67.77 78.98 79.14
C TRP A 43 66.83 78.49 78.02
N VAL A 44 65.77 79.25 77.73
CA VAL A 44 64.83 78.97 76.64
C VAL A 44 65.54 78.97 75.28
N LYS A 45 66.46 79.93 75.03
CA LYS A 45 67.25 79.96 73.79
C LYS A 45 68.10 78.70 73.65
N ARG A 46 68.69 78.21 74.74
CA ARG A 46 69.48 76.97 74.76
C ARG A 46 68.63 75.74 74.43
N ILE A 47 67.45 75.60 75.04
CA ILE A 47 66.49 74.52 74.73
C ILE A 47 66.06 74.56 73.26
N ARG A 48 65.78 75.75 72.72
CA ARG A 48 65.46 75.92 71.29
C ARG A 48 66.61 75.49 70.37
N GLY A 49 67.85 75.73 70.77
CA GLY A 49 69.05 75.24 70.08
C GLY A 49 69.04 73.72 69.95
N TYR A 50 68.87 73.01 71.07
CA TYR A 50 68.78 71.55 71.10
C TYR A 50 67.62 71.00 70.29
N LYS A 51 66.46 71.67 70.28
CA LYS A 51 65.34 71.31 69.39
C LYS A 51 65.75 71.35 67.91
N GLY A 52 66.57 72.34 67.53
CA GLY A 52 67.14 72.42 66.18
C GLY A 52 68.10 71.26 65.86
N ASP A 53 68.93 70.86 66.82
CA ASP A 53 69.85 69.73 66.67
C ASP A 53 69.11 68.40 66.48
N ILE A 54 68.03 68.18 67.24
CA ILE A 54 67.14 67.01 67.09
C ILE A 54 66.57 66.94 65.66
N ALA A 55 66.06 68.08 65.17
CA ALA A 55 65.46 68.14 63.83
C ALA A 55 66.48 67.88 62.71
N ARG A 56 67.71 68.38 62.85
CA ARG A 56 68.81 68.10 61.92
C ARG A 56 69.16 66.61 61.89
N MET A 57 69.37 66.01 63.06
CA MET A 57 69.73 64.59 63.14
C MET A 57 68.63 63.68 62.58
N HIS A 58 67.34 63.98 62.84
CA HIS A 58 66.23 63.26 62.20
C HIS A 58 66.26 63.36 60.67
N LYS A 59 66.54 64.55 60.12
CA LYS A 59 66.63 64.76 58.67
C LYS A 59 67.73 63.90 58.06
N ASP A 60 68.91 63.86 58.69
CA ASP A 60 70.08 63.15 58.16
C ASP A 60 69.89 61.63 58.21
N VAL A 61 69.40 61.10 59.34
CA VAL A 61 69.09 59.67 59.50
C VAL A 61 68.00 59.24 58.51
N LYS A 62 66.95 60.05 58.33
CA LYS A 62 65.88 59.76 57.37
C LYS A 62 66.37 59.79 55.93
N ALA A 63 67.25 60.72 55.58
CA ALA A 63 67.85 60.80 54.24
C ALA A 63 68.68 59.54 53.94
N GLY A 64 69.47 59.06 54.90
CA GLY A 64 70.21 57.81 54.80
C GLY A 64 69.30 56.60 54.59
N ALA A 65 68.23 56.48 55.39
CA ALA A 65 67.25 55.39 55.27
C ALA A 65 66.53 55.38 53.92
N LEU A 66 66.13 56.55 53.40
CA LEU A 66 65.49 56.66 52.08
C LEU A 66 66.47 56.32 50.94
N SER A 67 67.74 56.73 51.06
CA SER A 67 68.78 56.38 50.10
C SER A 67 68.99 54.87 50.04
N PHE A 68 69.11 54.23 51.20
CA PHE A 68 69.24 52.78 51.31
C PHE A 68 68.01 52.06 50.73
N GLY A 69 66.79 52.51 51.06
CA GLY A 69 65.56 51.96 50.48
C GLY A 69 65.54 52.00 48.96
N ARG A 70 65.97 53.13 48.36
CA ARG A 70 66.10 53.25 46.90
C ARG A 70 67.14 52.29 46.31
N GLN A 71 68.25 52.07 47.00
CA GLN A 71 69.27 51.10 46.58
C GLN A 71 68.73 49.67 46.61
N VAL A 72 67.99 49.30 47.66
CA VAL A 72 67.34 48.00 47.75
C VAL A 72 66.34 47.80 46.61
N ASP A 73 65.51 48.81 46.33
CA ASP A 73 64.56 48.76 45.21
C ASP A 73 65.25 48.65 43.84
N ALA A 74 66.36 49.38 43.65
CA ALA A 74 67.14 49.30 42.42
C ALA A 74 67.70 47.89 42.19
N ILE A 75 68.31 47.29 43.22
CA ILE A 75 68.83 45.93 43.16
C ILE A 75 67.70 44.92 42.92
N LYS A 76 66.57 45.05 43.62
CA LYS A 76 65.39 44.20 43.39
C LYS A 76 64.95 44.26 41.94
N ASN A 77 64.78 45.47 41.38
CA ASN A 77 64.32 45.63 40.00
C ASN A 77 65.34 45.05 38.99
N GLU A 78 66.63 45.23 39.22
CA GLU A 78 67.69 44.63 38.39
C GLU A 78 67.61 43.09 38.40
N LEU A 79 67.50 42.49 39.59
CA LEU A 79 67.39 41.04 39.75
C LEU A 79 66.10 40.50 39.12
N THR A 80 64.96 41.16 39.33
CA THR A 80 63.67 40.77 38.73
C THR A 80 63.73 40.85 37.21
N THR A 81 64.29 41.94 36.65
CA THR A 81 64.45 42.09 35.20
C THR A 81 65.34 40.98 34.62
N GLY A 82 66.43 40.63 35.30
CA GLY A 82 67.28 39.51 34.89
C GLY A 82 66.54 38.17 34.92
N ALA A 83 65.74 37.92 35.95
CA ALA A 83 64.92 36.71 36.06
C ALA A 83 63.86 36.63 34.94
N ASP A 84 63.17 37.73 34.66
CA ASP A 84 62.14 37.82 33.62
C ASP A 84 62.74 37.57 32.22
N ALA A 85 63.94 38.09 31.95
CA ALA A 85 64.65 37.84 30.70
C ALA A 85 64.96 36.35 30.53
N ILE A 86 65.46 35.68 31.57
CA ILE A 86 65.73 34.24 31.55
C ILE A 86 64.45 33.44 31.31
N ILE A 87 63.37 33.76 32.02
CA ILE A 87 62.07 33.10 31.86
C ILE A 87 61.59 33.25 30.42
N THR A 88 61.61 34.49 29.89
CA THR A 88 61.15 34.80 28.54
C THR A 88 61.94 34.02 27.48
N GLU A 89 63.27 34.00 27.57
CA GLU A 89 64.11 33.27 26.60
C GLU A 89 63.91 31.75 26.69
N ARG A 90 63.77 31.21 27.91
CA ARG A 90 63.60 29.76 28.12
C ARG A 90 62.20 29.27 27.81
N MET A 91 61.18 30.13 27.91
CA MET A 91 59.82 29.79 27.54
C MET A 91 59.60 29.70 26.03
N LYS A 92 60.25 30.55 25.23
CA LYS A 92 60.11 30.51 23.76
C LYS A 92 60.19 29.11 23.13
N PRO A 93 61.24 28.30 23.37
CA PRO A 93 61.30 26.95 22.80
C PRO A 93 60.22 26.02 23.35
N LEU A 94 59.76 26.21 24.59
CA LEU A 94 58.67 25.42 25.15
C LEU A 94 57.34 25.78 24.47
N ASP A 95 57.07 27.07 24.28
CA ASP A 95 55.89 27.57 23.57
C ASP A 95 55.86 27.07 22.12
N GLU A 96 57.01 27.05 21.43
CA GLU A 96 57.14 26.50 20.08
C GLU A 96 56.84 24.99 20.03
N ILE A 97 57.33 24.22 21.02
CA ILE A 97 57.05 22.78 21.13
C ILE A 97 55.57 22.55 21.39
N GLU A 98 54.95 23.32 22.29
CA GLU A 98 53.53 23.20 22.59
C GLU A 98 52.66 23.59 21.39
N ALA A 99 53.00 24.66 20.69
CA ALA A 99 52.33 25.07 19.46
C ALA A 99 52.43 23.98 18.40
N LYS A 100 53.61 23.37 18.23
CA LYS A 100 53.80 22.25 17.30
C LYS A 100 52.97 21.03 17.69
N LYS A 101 52.95 20.65 18.97
CA LYS A 101 52.13 19.53 19.45
C LYS A 101 50.64 19.76 19.21
N ARG A 102 50.15 20.99 19.38
CA ARG A 102 48.76 21.34 19.06
C ARG A 102 48.49 21.22 17.56
N ALA A 103 49.37 21.76 16.72
CA ALA A 103 49.25 21.66 15.27
C ALA A 103 49.28 20.20 14.78
N ASP A 104 50.18 19.37 15.33
CA ASP A 104 50.27 17.95 15.01
C ASP A 104 49.00 17.20 15.45
N ALA A 105 48.46 17.50 16.64
CA ALA A 105 47.21 16.91 17.11
C ALA A 105 46.00 17.31 16.25
N GLU A 106 45.90 18.60 15.89
CA GLU A 106 44.86 19.10 14.98
C GLU A 106 44.97 18.47 13.59
N ALA A 107 46.19 18.29 13.07
CA ALA A 107 46.42 17.63 11.78
C ALA A 107 46.01 16.15 11.81
N ILE A 108 46.23 15.44 12.92
CA ILE A 108 45.78 14.05 13.08
C ILE A 108 44.25 13.97 13.06
N VAL A 109 43.58 14.83 13.84
CA VAL A 109 42.11 14.88 13.90
C VAL A 109 41.51 15.22 12.54
N GLU A 110 42.08 16.20 11.83
CA GLU A 110 41.61 16.58 10.51
C GLU A 110 41.87 15.47 9.47
N ALA A 111 43.03 14.80 9.53
CA ALA A 111 43.32 13.66 8.66
C ALA A 111 42.34 12.50 8.88
N GLU A 112 41.97 12.21 10.13
CA GLU A 112 40.96 11.22 10.47
C GLU A 112 39.57 11.61 9.96
N ARG A 113 39.18 12.89 10.11
CA ARG A 113 37.91 13.42 9.58
C ARG A 113 37.83 13.27 8.06
N VAL A 114 38.90 13.65 7.35
CA VAL A 114 38.97 13.53 5.88
C VAL A 114 38.97 12.06 5.44
N ALA A 115 39.64 11.17 6.18
CA ALA A 115 39.62 9.74 5.88
C ALA A 115 38.23 9.12 6.07
N ALA A 116 37.52 9.48 7.15
CA ALA A 116 36.15 9.06 7.40
C ALA A 116 35.20 9.55 6.29
N GLU A 117 35.27 10.84 5.93
CA GLU A 117 34.45 11.44 4.88
C GLU A 117 34.68 10.76 3.51
N LYS A 118 35.94 10.46 3.17
CA LYS A 118 36.27 9.70 1.95
C LYS A 118 35.69 8.30 1.95
N LYS A 119 35.75 7.61 3.09
CA LYS A 119 35.20 6.26 3.23
C LYS A 119 33.68 6.26 3.08
N GLU A 120 32.99 7.19 3.72
CA GLU A 120 31.54 7.35 3.56
C GLU A 120 31.14 7.68 2.11
N ALA A 121 31.90 8.55 1.45
CA ALA A 121 31.68 8.87 0.04
C ALA A 121 31.88 7.65 -0.88
N GLU A 122 32.88 6.80 -0.60
CA GLU A 122 33.13 5.56 -1.33
C GLU A 122 32.01 4.54 -1.12
N GLU A 123 31.58 4.33 0.13
CA GLU A 123 30.47 3.43 0.48
C GLU A 123 29.16 3.88 -0.20
N LEU A 124 28.86 5.19 -0.20
CA LEU A 124 27.69 5.73 -0.88
C LEU A 124 27.77 5.56 -2.40
N ALA A 125 28.96 5.75 -2.99
CA ALA A 125 29.17 5.54 -4.41
C ALA A 125 29.02 4.06 -4.81
N GLU A 126 29.49 3.14 -3.97
CA GLU A 126 29.31 1.71 -4.19
C GLU A 126 27.84 1.31 -4.08
N LEU A 127 27.12 1.81 -3.07
CA LEU A 127 25.69 1.54 -2.90
C LEU A 127 24.89 1.99 -4.12
N LYS A 128 25.13 3.21 -4.62
CA LYS A 128 24.48 3.71 -5.84
C LYS A 128 24.76 2.84 -7.05
N ARG A 129 26.01 2.37 -7.23
CA ARG A 129 26.35 1.45 -8.33
C ARG A 129 25.59 0.13 -8.22
N ARG A 130 25.47 -0.43 -7.02
CA ARG A 130 24.71 -1.66 -6.77
C ARG A 130 23.21 -1.46 -7.06
N GLU A 131 22.63 -0.36 -6.61
CA GLU A 131 21.24 -0.01 -6.89
C GLU A 131 20.97 0.15 -8.39
N GLU A 132 21.86 0.84 -9.12
CA GLU A 132 21.75 0.96 -10.57
C GLU A 132 21.86 -0.39 -11.29
N GLU A 133 22.73 -1.29 -10.81
CA GLU A 133 22.87 -2.63 -11.38
C GLU A 133 21.62 -3.49 -11.14
N VAL A 134 21.06 -3.42 -9.92
CA VAL A 134 19.81 -4.11 -9.57
C VAL A 134 18.66 -3.56 -10.42
N ALA A 135 18.51 -2.24 -10.52
CA ALA A 135 17.47 -1.61 -11.33
C ALA A 135 17.58 -2.03 -12.82
N LYS A 136 18.79 -2.12 -13.37
CA LYS A 136 19.02 -2.63 -14.73
C LYS A 136 18.62 -4.09 -14.87
N LYS A 137 18.97 -4.94 -13.90
CA LYS A 137 18.60 -6.36 -13.89
C LYS A 137 17.08 -6.54 -13.80
N GLU A 138 16.43 -5.80 -12.92
CA GLU A 138 14.96 -5.80 -12.77
C GLU A 138 14.26 -5.34 -14.04
N ALA A 139 14.73 -4.28 -14.69
CA ALA A 139 14.18 -3.82 -15.97
C ALA A 139 14.29 -4.90 -17.07
N VAL A 140 15.40 -5.62 -17.13
CA VAL A 140 15.58 -6.75 -18.07
C VAL A 140 14.61 -7.90 -17.76
N ILE A 141 14.39 -8.21 -16.48
CA ILE A 141 13.44 -9.26 -16.08
C ILE A 141 12.01 -8.85 -16.43
N GLN A 142 11.60 -7.62 -16.10
CA GLN A 142 10.28 -7.11 -16.43
C GLN A 142 10.01 -7.10 -17.94
N GLU A 143 11.01 -6.73 -18.75
CA GLU A 143 10.90 -6.78 -20.20
C GLU A 143 10.72 -8.21 -20.72
N LYS A 144 11.52 -9.16 -20.19
CA LYS A 144 11.37 -10.58 -20.54
C LYS A 144 9.99 -11.12 -20.16
N GLU A 145 9.51 -10.82 -18.97
CA GLU A 145 8.16 -11.21 -18.53
C GLU A 145 7.08 -10.61 -19.41
N ARG A 146 7.23 -9.34 -19.83
CA ARG A 146 6.27 -8.69 -20.73
C ARG A 146 6.20 -9.41 -22.07
N ILE A 147 7.36 -9.68 -22.68
CA ILE A 147 7.46 -10.42 -23.94
C ILE A 147 6.86 -11.82 -23.80
N GLU A 148 7.12 -12.52 -22.69
CA GLU A 148 6.58 -13.85 -22.46
C GLU A 148 5.06 -13.85 -22.27
N ARG A 149 4.51 -12.89 -21.51
CA ARG A 149 3.06 -12.71 -21.37
C ARG A 149 2.40 -12.40 -22.71
N GLU A 150 2.99 -11.52 -23.51
CA GLU A 150 2.47 -11.18 -24.84
C GLU A 150 2.47 -12.40 -25.77
N LYS A 151 3.56 -13.19 -25.77
CA LYS A 151 3.63 -14.46 -26.51
C LYS A 151 2.56 -15.46 -26.06
N ARG A 152 2.31 -15.57 -24.75
CA ARG A 152 1.28 -16.47 -24.22
C ARG A 152 -0.12 -16.04 -24.64
N ILE A 153 -0.42 -14.75 -24.56
CA ILE A 153 -1.70 -14.19 -25.01
C ILE A 153 -1.90 -14.43 -26.51
N ALA A 154 -0.86 -14.19 -27.33
CA ALA A 154 -0.91 -14.43 -28.76
C ALA A 154 -1.10 -15.93 -29.09
N ALA A 155 -0.43 -16.83 -28.37
CA ALA A 155 -0.58 -18.28 -28.54
C ALA A 155 -1.98 -18.76 -28.14
N GLU A 156 -2.52 -18.30 -27.02
CA GLU A 156 -3.87 -18.64 -26.56
C GLU A 156 -4.93 -18.12 -27.52
N ALA A 157 -4.79 -16.89 -28.02
CA ALA A 157 -5.68 -16.33 -29.04
C ALA A 157 -5.65 -17.13 -30.35
N ALA A 158 -4.45 -17.55 -30.79
CA ALA A 158 -4.28 -18.38 -31.98
C ALA A 158 -4.89 -19.79 -31.81
N GLU A 159 -4.73 -20.40 -30.63
CA GLU A 159 -5.31 -21.70 -30.32
C GLU A 159 -6.84 -21.62 -30.26
N LYS A 160 -7.38 -20.60 -29.60
CA LYS A 160 -8.83 -20.36 -29.54
C LYS A 160 -9.42 -20.14 -30.93
N ALA A 161 -8.76 -19.33 -31.77
CA ALA A 161 -9.18 -19.13 -33.15
C ALA A 161 -9.16 -20.43 -33.98
N ARG A 162 -8.15 -21.29 -33.78
CA ARG A 162 -8.11 -22.62 -34.42
C ARG A 162 -9.25 -23.52 -33.96
N LYS A 163 -9.49 -23.61 -32.65
CA LYS A 163 -10.58 -24.41 -32.07
C LYS A 163 -11.95 -23.92 -32.53
N GLU A 164 -12.16 -22.62 -32.58
CA GLU A 164 -13.42 -22.03 -33.08
C GLU A 164 -13.62 -22.30 -34.58
N ALA A 165 -12.56 -22.20 -35.38
CA ALA A 165 -12.62 -22.52 -36.81
C ALA A 165 -12.91 -24.03 -37.05
N GLU A 166 -12.27 -24.91 -36.29
CA GLU A 166 -12.51 -26.36 -36.35
C GLU A 166 -13.92 -26.72 -35.90
N ALA A 167 -14.39 -26.18 -34.77
CA ALA A 167 -15.76 -26.39 -34.29
C ALA A 167 -16.80 -25.84 -35.27
N LYS A 168 -16.53 -24.72 -35.95
CA LYS A 168 -17.42 -24.20 -37.00
C LYS A 168 -17.45 -25.15 -38.20
N ALA A 169 -16.30 -25.64 -38.65
CA ALA A 169 -16.23 -26.59 -39.76
C ALA A 169 -16.93 -27.92 -39.42
N GLU A 170 -16.83 -28.39 -38.18
CA GLU A 170 -17.52 -29.61 -37.71
C GLU A 170 -19.03 -29.39 -37.64
N ARG A 171 -19.49 -28.24 -37.12
CA ARG A 171 -20.92 -27.87 -37.14
C ARG A 171 -21.48 -27.77 -38.55
N GLU A 172 -20.73 -27.22 -39.49
CA GLU A 172 -21.14 -27.15 -40.90
C GLU A 172 -21.24 -28.55 -41.51
N LYS A 173 -20.28 -29.44 -41.25
CA LYS A 173 -20.35 -30.85 -41.68
C LYS A 173 -21.54 -31.57 -41.07
N GLN A 174 -21.76 -31.41 -39.77
CA GLN A 174 -22.87 -32.06 -39.07
C GLN A 174 -24.21 -31.53 -39.58
N ALA A 175 -24.35 -30.23 -39.81
CA ALA A 175 -25.56 -29.65 -40.38
C ALA A 175 -25.88 -30.20 -41.78
N ILE A 176 -24.87 -30.46 -42.61
CA ILE A 176 -25.06 -31.10 -43.93
C ILE A 176 -25.54 -32.54 -43.77
N ILE A 177 -24.96 -33.30 -42.84
CA ILE A 177 -25.36 -34.69 -42.55
C ILE A 177 -26.79 -34.73 -42.01
N ASP A 178 -27.12 -33.87 -41.05
CA ASP A 178 -28.45 -33.80 -40.44
C ASP A 178 -29.51 -33.37 -41.45
N ALA A 179 -29.19 -32.41 -42.34
CA ALA A 179 -30.10 -32.01 -43.42
C ALA A 179 -30.35 -33.15 -44.41
N ALA A 180 -29.31 -33.89 -44.81
CA ALA A 180 -29.45 -35.05 -45.69
C ALA A 180 -30.25 -36.19 -45.02
N ALA A 181 -30.00 -36.44 -43.72
CA ALA A 181 -30.75 -37.45 -42.95
C ALA A 181 -32.24 -37.07 -42.81
N LYS A 182 -32.52 -35.78 -42.61
CA LYS A 182 -33.90 -35.28 -42.58
C LYS A 182 -34.59 -35.43 -43.93
N GLU A 183 -33.92 -35.12 -45.03
CA GLU A 183 -34.48 -35.29 -46.37
C GLU A 183 -34.81 -36.76 -46.68
N ILE A 184 -33.94 -37.69 -46.26
CA ILE A 184 -34.19 -39.14 -46.36
C ILE A 184 -35.40 -39.53 -45.50
N ALA A 185 -35.45 -39.09 -44.24
CA ALA A 185 -36.56 -39.41 -43.34
C ALA A 185 -37.90 -38.84 -43.83
N ASP A 186 -37.91 -37.61 -44.34
CA ASP A 186 -39.11 -36.98 -44.92
C ASP A 186 -39.56 -37.72 -46.19
N ALA A 187 -38.62 -38.19 -47.03
CA ALA A 187 -38.94 -39.02 -48.20
C ALA A 187 -39.52 -40.39 -47.80
N GLU A 188 -38.93 -41.07 -46.80
CA GLU A 188 -39.45 -42.33 -46.28
C GLU A 188 -40.84 -42.18 -45.64
N ALA A 189 -41.06 -41.09 -44.89
CA ALA A 189 -42.36 -40.78 -44.30
C ALA A 189 -43.42 -40.56 -45.39
N LYS A 190 -43.07 -39.87 -46.47
CA LYS A 190 -43.98 -39.68 -47.61
C LYS A 190 -44.31 -41.00 -48.32
N VAL A 191 -43.34 -41.87 -48.52
CA VAL A 191 -43.57 -43.21 -49.10
C VAL A 191 -44.48 -44.06 -48.21
N LYS A 192 -44.29 -44.00 -46.88
CA LYS A 192 -45.17 -44.70 -45.93
C LYS A 192 -46.59 -44.12 -45.92
N ALA A 193 -46.73 -42.80 -45.89
CA ALA A 193 -48.04 -42.14 -45.96
C ALA A 193 -48.79 -42.49 -47.26
N ASP A 194 -48.11 -42.45 -48.41
CA ASP A 194 -48.69 -42.84 -49.71
C ASP A 194 -49.08 -44.33 -49.75
N ALA A 195 -48.34 -45.20 -49.05
CA ALA A 195 -48.66 -46.63 -48.93
C ALA A 195 -49.87 -46.88 -48.01
N GLU A 196 -49.91 -46.19 -46.86
CA GLU A 196 -51.02 -46.24 -45.91
C GLU A 196 -52.32 -45.70 -46.53
N GLU A 197 -52.26 -44.61 -47.30
CA GLU A 197 -53.41 -44.06 -48.02
C GLU A 197 -53.96 -45.06 -49.05
N LYS A 198 -53.08 -45.71 -49.82
CA LYS A 198 -53.50 -46.77 -50.76
C LYS A 198 -54.11 -47.97 -50.06
N GLU A 199 -53.61 -48.35 -48.89
CA GLU A 199 -54.19 -49.44 -48.10
C GLU A 199 -55.57 -49.08 -47.53
N GLN A 200 -55.75 -47.84 -47.06
CA GLN A 200 -57.05 -47.35 -46.60
C GLN A 200 -58.09 -47.31 -47.73
N ILE A 201 -57.69 -46.90 -48.94
CA ILE A 201 -58.57 -46.92 -50.12
C ILE A 201 -59.00 -48.37 -50.42
N ARG A 202 -58.07 -49.33 -50.42
CA ARG A 202 -58.40 -50.75 -50.66
C ARG A 202 -59.37 -51.31 -49.60
N LEU A 203 -59.17 -50.97 -48.33
CA LEU A 203 -60.06 -51.39 -47.24
C LEU A 203 -61.46 -50.77 -47.37
N ALA A 204 -61.55 -49.52 -47.82
CA ALA A 204 -62.83 -48.87 -48.09
C ALA A 204 -63.56 -49.51 -49.29
N ASP A 205 -62.84 -49.83 -50.36
CA ASP A 205 -63.38 -50.54 -51.53
C ASP A 205 -63.85 -51.96 -51.17
N GLU A 206 -63.10 -52.67 -50.32
CA GLU A 206 -63.50 -54.01 -49.83
C GLU A 206 -64.75 -53.94 -48.92
N ALA A 207 -64.85 -52.90 -48.09
CA ALA A 207 -66.01 -52.67 -47.22
C ALA A 207 -67.28 -52.34 -48.03
N THR A 208 -67.16 -51.53 -49.09
CA THR A 208 -68.29 -51.18 -49.97
C THR A 208 -68.78 -52.40 -50.75
N ALA A 209 -67.88 -53.22 -51.30
CA ALA A 209 -68.23 -54.47 -51.97
C ALA A 209 -68.96 -55.47 -51.04
N ARG A 210 -68.58 -55.53 -49.76
CA ARG A 210 -69.22 -56.41 -48.77
C ARG A 210 -70.63 -55.95 -48.41
N LEU A 211 -70.86 -54.64 -48.32
CA LEU A 211 -72.19 -54.06 -48.10
C LEU A 211 -73.13 -54.27 -49.30
N GLU A 212 -72.59 -54.18 -50.52
CA GLU A 212 -73.36 -54.41 -51.74
C GLU A 212 -73.79 -55.88 -51.89
N LYS A 213 -72.89 -56.82 -51.55
CA LYS A 213 -73.20 -58.26 -51.52
C LYS A 213 -74.26 -58.61 -50.48
N GLN A 214 -74.26 -57.97 -49.32
CA GLN A 214 -75.32 -58.15 -48.33
C GLN A 214 -76.67 -57.60 -48.80
N ARG A 215 -76.69 -56.49 -49.56
CA ARG A 215 -77.92 -55.94 -50.14
C ARG A 215 -78.55 -56.87 -51.18
N THR A 216 -77.75 -57.50 -52.04
CA THR A 216 -78.26 -58.41 -53.07
C THR A 216 -78.80 -59.71 -52.47
N GLU A 217 -78.11 -60.28 -51.48
CA GLU A 217 -78.56 -61.48 -50.77
C GLU A 217 -79.86 -61.25 -49.97
N GLN A 218 -80.04 -60.06 -49.36
CA GLN A 218 -81.29 -59.70 -48.68
C GLN A 218 -82.46 -59.45 -49.65
N ALA A 219 -82.19 -58.91 -50.85
CA ALA A 219 -83.22 -58.71 -51.88
C ALA A 219 -83.72 -60.05 -52.47
N GLU A 220 -82.82 -61.04 -52.60
CA GLU A 220 -83.16 -62.36 -53.13
C GLU A 220 -84.03 -63.19 -52.16
N LYS A 221 -83.74 -63.14 -50.85
CA LYS A 221 -84.58 -63.79 -49.83
C LYS A 221 -86.02 -63.25 -49.82
N ARG A 222 -86.19 -61.94 -49.96
CA ARG A 222 -87.52 -61.30 -50.02
C ARG A 222 -88.33 -61.71 -51.25
N ARG A 223 -87.70 -62.01 -52.38
CA ARG A 223 -88.41 -62.52 -53.58
C ARG A 223 -88.93 -63.94 -53.41
N ILE A 224 -88.18 -64.80 -52.71
CA ILE A 224 -88.56 -66.20 -52.50
C ILE A 224 -89.74 -66.31 -51.54
N GLU A 225 -89.74 -65.54 -50.44
CA GLU A 225 -90.82 -65.53 -49.45
C GLU A 225 -92.15 -65.01 -50.04
N ASN A 226 -92.11 -63.93 -50.83
CA ASN A 226 -93.31 -63.40 -51.49
C ASN A 226 -93.91 -64.38 -52.52
N LYS A 227 -93.09 -65.19 -53.21
CA LYS A 227 -93.58 -66.17 -54.19
C LYS A 227 -94.30 -67.33 -53.51
N ALA A 228 -93.82 -67.77 -52.36
CA ALA A 228 -94.44 -68.84 -51.57
C ALA A 228 -95.79 -68.40 -50.98
N HIS A 229 -95.86 -67.20 -50.40
CA HIS A 229 -97.10 -66.66 -49.83
C HIS A 229 -98.20 -66.54 -50.90
N ARG A 230 -97.83 -66.06 -52.10
CA ARG A 230 -98.75 -65.94 -53.23
C ARG A 230 -99.39 -67.26 -53.63
N GLN A 231 -98.61 -68.33 -53.74
CA GLN A 231 -99.12 -69.66 -54.10
C GLN A 231 -100.06 -70.26 -53.06
N GLU A 232 -99.78 -70.08 -51.77
CA GLU A 232 -100.60 -70.63 -50.69
C GLU A 232 -102.04 -70.07 -50.74
N ILE A 233 -102.16 -68.77 -51.01
CA ILE A 233 -103.46 -68.10 -51.09
C ILE A 233 -104.24 -68.56 -52.32
N GLU A 234 -103.59 -68.76 -53.48
CA GLU A 234 -104.26 -69.26 -54.69
C GLU A 234 -104.78 -70.68 -54.51
N ILE A 235 -104.05 -71.54 -53.82
CA ILE A 235 -104.50 -72.92 -53.53
C ILE A 235 -105.75 -72.90 -52.66
N LYS A 236 -105.81 -72.03 -51.63
CA LYS A 236 -106.99 -71.91 -50.76
C LYS A 236 -108.21 -71.38 -51.51
N VAL A 237 -108.02 -70.39 -52.39
CA VAL A 237 -109.10 -69.88 -53.26
C VAL A 237 -109.57 -70.98 -54.23
N ALA A 238 -108.64 -71.76 -54.79
CA ALA A 238 -108.97 -72.89 -55.67
C ALA A 238 -109.81 -73.96 -54.98
N GLN A 239 -109.46 -74.35 -53.76
CA GLN A 239 -110.19 -75.37 -53.00
C GLN A 239 -111.65 -74.98 -52.75
N HIS A 240 -111.91 -73.71 -52.43
CA HIS A 240 -113.28 -73.24 -52.21
C HIS A 240 -114.09 -73.11 -53.50
N LEU A 241 -113.47 -72.68 -54.60
CA LEU A 241 -114.14 -72.61 -55.90
C LEU A 241 -114.46 -74.01 -56.44
N ASP A 242 -113.57 -74.99 -56.24
CA ASP A 242 -113.77 -76.35 -56.77
C ASP A 242 -114.95 -77.08 -56.10
N LEU A 243 -115.20 -76.80 -54.82
CA LEU A 243 -116.39 -77.29 -54.10
C LEU A 243 -117.72 -76.80 -54.72
N ILE A 244 -117.73 -75.63 -55.36
CA ILE A 244 -118.93 -75.02 -55.95
C ILE A 244 -119.09 -75.43 -57.41
N VAL A 245 -118.01 -75.37 -58.19
CA VAL A 245 -118.05 -75.53 -59.65
C VAL A 245 -117.96 -77.01 -60.07
N GLN A 246 -117.38 -77.87 -59.22
CA GLN A 246 -117.17 -79.31 -59.47
C GLN A 246 -116.53 -79.62 -60.84
N ASN A 247 -115.72 -78.68 -61.35
CA ASN A 247 -114.95 -78.81 -62.59
C ASN A 247 -113.67 -77.99 -62.49
N GLY A 248 -112.55 -78.68 -62.26
CA GLY A 248 -111.25 -78.05 -62.03
C GLY A 248 -110.73 -77.19 -63.20
N GLN A 249 -111.11 -77.46 -64.46
CA GLN A 249 -110.69 -76.61 -65.58
C GLN A 249 -111.37 -75.23 -65.53
N ILE A 250 -112.62 -75.17 -65.11
CA ILE A 250 -113.36 -73.90 -64.97
C ILE A 250 -112.86 -73.16 -63.72
N THR A 251 -112.60 -73.86 -62.62
CA THR A 251 -111.99 -73.29 -61.40
C THR A 251 -110.66 -72.58 -61.71
N SER A 252 -109.79 -73.24 -62.48
CA SER A 252 -108.50 -72.67 -62.92
C SER A 252 -108.68 -71.41 -63.75
N ALA A 253 -109.60 -71.44 -64.72
CA ALA A 253 -109.89 -70.31 -65.59
C ALA A 253 -110.47 -69.11 -64.83
N ILE A 254 -111.27 -69.36 -63.78
CA ILE A 254 -111.80 -68.29 -62.91
C ILE A 254 -110.68 -67.66 -62.08
N ILE A 255 -109.77 -68.45 -61.51
CA ILE A 255 -108.63 -67.92 -60.73
C ILE A 255 -107.70 -67.10 -61.63
N ASP A 256 -107.39 -67.59 -62.83
CA ASP A 256 -106.58 -66.85 -63.78
C ASP A 256 -107.28 -65.57 -64.25
N ALA A 257 -108.60 -65.60 -64.45
CA ALA A 257 -109.37 -64.40 -64.77
C ALA A 257 -109.40 -63.38 -63.63
N ILE A 258 -109.41 -63.81 -62.36
CA ILE A 258 -109.28 -62.88 -61.20
C ILE A 258 -107.85 -62.37 -61.08
N ARG A 259 -106.83 -63.22 -61.28
CA ARG A 259 -105.41 -62.83 -61.22
C ARG A 259 -105.06 -61.80 -62.29
N ASP A 260 -105.63 -61.94 -63.48
CA ASP A 260 -105.43 -61.05 -64.61
C ASP A 260 -106.40 -59.84 -64.62
N ASP A 261 -107.18 -59.64 -63.55
CA ASP A 261 -108.15 -58.53 -63.40
C ASP A 261 -109.23 -58.48 -64.50
N LYS A 262 -109.56 -59.64 -65.08
CA LYS A 262 -110.55 -59.83 -66.16
C LYS A 262 -111.98 -59.98 -65.64
N ILE A 263 -112.18 -60.15 -64.33
CA ILE A 263 -113.50 -60.16 -63.67
C ILE A 263 -113.65 -58.85 -62.89
N PRO A 264 -114.48 -57.90 -63.35
CA PRO A 264 -114.61 -56.60 -62.69
C PRO A 264 -115.06 -56.73 -61.23
N ASN A 265 -114.43 -55.95 -60.35
CA ASN A 265 -114.75 -55.82 -58.91
C ASN A 265 -114.48 -57.07 -58.04
N VAL A 266 -113.57 -57.97 -58.46
CA VAL A 266 -113.12 -59.12 -57.66
C VAL A 266 -111.60 -59.24 -57.73
N THR A 267 -110.90 -59.29 -56.58
CA THR A 267 -109.43 -59.43 -56.49
C THR A 267 -109.02 -60.44 -55.40
N ILE A 268 -107.94 -61.19 -55.62
CA ILE A 268 -107.31 -62.04 -54.58
C ILE A 268 -106.32 -61.17 -53.78
N ASN A 269 -106.54 -61.07 -52.47
CA ASN A 269 -105.59 -60.42 -51.57
C ASN A 269 -104.47 -61.41 -51.23
N TYR A 270 -103.23 -61.05 -51.59
CA TYR A 270 -102.02 -61.84 -51.38
C TYR A 270 -101.22 -61.41 -50.17
#